data_AF-A0A942CX46-F1
#
_entry.id   AF-A0A942CX46-F1
#
_cell.length_a   1.000
_cell.length_b   1.000
_cell.length_c   1.000
_cell.angle_alpha   90.00
_cell.angle_beta   90.00
_cell.angle_gamma   90.00
#
_symmetry.space_group_name_H-M   'P 1'
#
loop_
_entity.id
_entity.type
_entity.pdbx_description
1 polymer ?
#
loop_
_entity_poly.entity_id
_entity_poly.type
_entity_poly.pdbx_seq_one_letter_code
_entity_poly.pdbx_strand_id
1 'polypeptide(L)'
;MFDLSGKKILVIGLARTGVATSLFCARHGAQVTTVDTRAESELTEPAAKLRAAGISLQLGGYSGKILDDQELVIPSPGVPADSEILKAARAQNIPVWSEIELADRFLNGRLIGITGSNGKTTTTSLIEHILKNSGFNTLLAGNIGTPLIDVVEKTTDQTVTVAELSSFQLELIETF
;
A
#
# COMPACT_ATOMS: atom_id res chain seq x y z
N MET A 1 3.14 11.07 14.05
CA MET A 1 3.32 11.00 12.59
C MET A 1 4.49 10.08 12.32
N PHE A 2 4.29 9.02 11.54
CA PHE A 2 5.36 8.08 11.20
C PHE A 2 6.29 8.75 10.17
N ASP A 3 7.60 8.68 10.38
CA ASP A 3 8.58 9.27 9.47
C ASP A 3 9.25 8.17 8.63
N LEU A 4 9.18 8.34 7.31
CA LEU A 4 9.76 7.42 6.32
C LEU A 4 11.19 7.81 5.93
N SER A 5 11.64 9.01 6.28
CA SER A 5 12.94 9.53 5.84
C SER A 5 14.08 8.65 6.34
N GLY A 6 14.89 8.15 5.39
CA GLY A 6 16.02 7.27 5.66
C GLY A 6 15.66 5.82 6.02
N LYS A 7 14.37 5.48 6.18
CA LYS A 7 13.93 4.13 6.54
C LYS A 7 14.17 3.13 5.43
N LYS A 8 14.66 1.94 5.76
CA LYS A 8 14.78 0.82 4.82
C LYS A 8 13.46 0.06 4.74
N ILE A 9 12.82 0.08 3.57
CA ILE A 9 11.48 -0.49 3.37
C ILE A 9 11.51 -1.51 2.25
N LEU A 10 10.97 -2.69 2.54
CA LEU A 10 10.76 -3.75 1.57
C LEU A 10 9.30 -3.77 1.12
N VAL A 11 9.07 -3.59 -0.18
CA VAL A 11 7.74 -3.78 -0.79
C VAL A 11 7.71 -5.10 -1.55
N ILE A 12 6.74 -5.96 -1.23
CA ILE A 12 6.61 -7.31 -1.81
C ILE A 12 5.41 -7.33 -2.76
N GLY A 13 5.66 -7.68 -4.02
CA GLY A 13 4.69 -7.70 -5.10
C GLY A 13 4.55 -6.34 -5.78
N LEU A 14 4.63 -6.34 -7.11
CA LEU A 14 4.63 -5.17 -7.99
C LEU A 14 3.40 -5.12 -8.89
N ALA A 15 2.24 -5.44 -8.32
CA ALA A 15 0.96 -5.05 -8.92
C ALA A 15 0.74 -3.53 -8.75
N ARG A 16 -0.48 -3.04 -9.03
CA ARG A 16 -0.80 -1.60 -8.94
C ARG A 16 -0.45 -0.99 -7.58
N THR A 17 -0.89 -1.62 -6.49
CA THR A 17 -0.68 -1.11 -5.12
C THR A 17 0.81 -1.10 -4.76
N GLY A 18 1.55 -2.17 -4.99
CA GLY A 18 2.98 -2.22 -4.67
C GLY A 18 3.81 -1.16 -5.39
N VAL A 19 3.51 -0.88 -6.66
CA VAL A 19 4.17 0.20 -7.40
C VAL A 19 3.83 1.56 -6.78
N ALA A 20 2.57 1.82 -6.46
CA ALA A 20 2.13 3.06 -5.81
C ALA A 20 2.81 3.28 -4.46
N THR A 21 2.79 2.25 -3.59
CA THR A 21 3.45 2.25 -2.27
C THR A 21 4.94 2.53 -2.39
N SER A 22 5.63 1.87 -3.31
CA SER A 22 7.08 2.02 -3.49
C SER A 22 7.45 3.45 -3.88
N LEU A 23 6.70 4.03 -4.82
CA LEU A 23 6.91 5.41 -5.26
C LEU A 23 6.58 6.41 -4.15
N PHE A 24 5.51 6.18 -3.38
CA PHE A 24 5.16 7.02 -2.24
C PHE A 24 6.27 7.03 -1.18
N CYS A 25 6.75 5.85 -0.77
CA CYS A 25 7.81 5.72 0.22
C CYS A 25 9.10 6.42 -0.24
N ALA A 26 9.50 6.22 -1.50
CA ALA A 26 10.69 6.85 -2.06
C ALA A 26 10.57 8.39 -2.10
N ARG A 27 9.40 8.93 -2.46
CA ARG A 27 9.16 10.39 -2.42
C ARG A 27 9.24 10.96 -1.00
N HIS A 28 8.94 10.15 0.01
CA HIS A 28 9.03 10.51 1.43
C HIS A 28 10.40 10.16 2.04
N GLY A 29 11.42 9.93 1.21
CA GLY A 29 12.81 9.78 1.65
C GLY A 29 13.22 8.39 2.11
N ALA A 30 12.36 7.37 1.96
CA ALA A 30 12.71 6.00 2.30
C ALA A 30 13.68 5.38 1.28
N GLN A 31 14.52 4.46 1.76
CA GLN A 31 15.33 3.56 0.94
C GLN A 31 14.51 2.33 0.60
N VAL A 32 13.87 2.35 -0.58
CA VAL A 32 12.93 1.31 -0.98
C VAL A 32 13.63 0.20 -1.76
N THR A 33 13.42 -1.04 -1.32
CA THR A 33 13.70 -2.25 -2.10
C THR A 33 12.38 -2.91 -2.48
N THR A 34 12.27 -3.35 -3.73
CA THR A 34 11.06 -4.01 -4.23
C THR A 34 11.36 -5.40 -4.73
N VAL A 35 10.46 -6.34 -4.45
CA VAL A 35 10.59 -7.73 -4.90
C VAL A 35 9.31 -8.30 -5.49
N ASP A 36 9.45 -9.19 -6.46
CA ASP A 36 8.33 -9.94 -7.03
C ASP A 36 8.80 -11.34 -7.45
N THR A 37 7.90 -12.32 -7.40
CA THR A 37 8.19 -13.69 -7.87
C THR A 37 8.19 -13.79 -9.38
N ARG A 38 7.49 -12.89 -10.07
CA ARG A 38 7.44 -12.80 -11.53
C ARG A 38 8.76 -12.33 -12.11
N ALA A 39 9.05 -12.77 -13.33
CA ALA A 39 10.24 -12.34 -14.04
C ALA A 39 10.07 -10.89 -14.55
N GLU A 40 11.19 -10.24 -14.86
CA GLU A 40 11.18 -8.87 -15.37
C GLU A 40 10.37 -8.70 -16.66
N SER A 41 10.35 -9.71 -17.53
CA SER A 41 9.55 -9.70 -18.77
C SER A 41 8.06 -9.48 -18.52
N GLU A 42 7.54 -9.95 -17.38
CA GLU A 42 6.13 -9.78 -16.98
C GLU A 42 5.87 -8.44 -16.29
N LEU A 43 6.93 -7.72 -15.92
CA LEU A 43 6.91 -6.51 -15.10
C LEU A 43 7.59 -5.32 -15.78
N THR A 44 7.73 -5.36 -17.10
CA THR A 44 8.51 -4.38 -17.88
C THR A 44 8.14 -2.93 -17.53
N GLU A 45 6.85 -2.57 -17.54
CA GLU A 45 6.39 -1.21 -17.23
C GLU A 45 6.57 -0.85 -15.74
N PRO A 46 6.09 -1.64 -14.76
CA PRO A 46 6.38 -1.43 -13.34
C PRO A 46 7.87 -1.26 -13.04
N ALA A 47 8.72 -2.13 -13.58
CA ALA A 47 10.16 -2.13 -13.34
C ALA A 47 10.81 -0.87 -13.90
N ALA A 48 10.46 -0.46 -15.12
CA ALA A 48 10.95 0.78 -15.71
C ALA A 48 10.58 2.00 -14.87
N LYS A 49 9.34 2.08 -14.39
CA LYS A 49 8.85 3.19 -13.54
C LYS A 49 9.62 3.29 -12.22
N LEU A 50 9.86 2.16 -11.56
CA LEU A 50 10.58 2.11 -10.29
C LEU A 50 12.07 2.44 -10.45
N ARG A 51 12.72 1.95 -11.52
CA ARG A 51 14.12 2.31 -11.82
C ARG A 51 14.29 3.80 -12.11
N ALA A 52 13.35 4.40 -12.84
CA ALA A 52 13.35 5.83 -13.09
C ALA A 52 13.26 6.66 -11.79
N ALA A 53 12.67 6.09 -10.73
CA ALA A 53 12.63 6.68 -9.39
C ALA A 53 13.83 6.30 -8.51
N GLY A 54 14.84 5.59 -9.02
CA GLY A 54 16.03 5.17 -8.27
C GLY A 54 15.78 4.03 -7.27
N ILE A 55 14.67 3.31 -7.41
CA ILE A 55 14.27 2.24 -6.48
C ILE A 55 14.95 0.92 -6.86
N SER A 56 15.41 0.17 -5.87
CA SER A 56 16.05 -1.14 -6.07
C SER A 56 14.99 -2.22 -6.38
N LEU A 57 15.31 -3.13 -7.32
CA LEU A 57 14.42 -4.23 -7.72
C LEU A 57 15.15 -5.57 -7.69
N GLN A 58 14.50 -6.59 -7.13
CA GLN A 58 14.88 -7.98 -7.28
C GLN A 58 13.66 -8.80 -7.76
N LEU A 59 13.73 -9.29 -9.00
CA LEU A 59 12.62 -9.97 -9.68
C LEU A 59 12.96 -11.44 -9.96
N GLY A 60 11.94 -12.27 -10.15
CA GLY A 60 12.09 -13.71 -10.43
C GLY A 60 12.30 -14.57 -9.18
N GLY A 61 11.98 -14.05 -7.99
CA GLY A 61 12.05 -14.79 -6.73
C GLY A 61 12.80 -14.07 -5.61
N TYR A 62 12.78 -14.69 -4.42
CA TYR A 62 13.34 -14.12 -3.19
C TYR A 62 14.73 -14.66 -2.90
N SER A 63 15.64 -13.79 -2.47
CA SER A 63 16.92 -14.20 -1.88
C SER A 63 16.75 -14.27 -0.36
N GLY A 64 17.49 -15.15 0.32
CA GLY A 64 17.39 -15.29 1.77
C GLY A 64 17.82 -14.06 2.59
N LYS A 65 18.47 -13.08 1.94
CA LYS A 65 19.02 -11.86 2.57
C LYS A 65 18.16 -10.62 2.38
N ILE A 66 17.00 -10.75 1.73
CA ILE A 66 16.18 -9.59 1.36
C ILE A 66 15.59 -8.84 2.57
N LEU A 67 15.47 -9.54 3.70
CA LEU A 67 14.97 -8.98 4.95
C LEU A 67 16.07 -8.30 5.78
N ASP A 68 17.34 -8.49 5.41
CA ASP A 68 18.46 -7.93 6.15
C ASP A 68 18.34 -6.40 6.18
N ASP A 69 18.48 -5.84 7.39
CA ASP A 69 18.34 -4.42 7.70
C ASP A 69 17.01 -3.75 7.32
N GLN A 70 15.95 -4.49 6.97
CA GLN A 70 14.65 -3.88 6.68
C GLN A 70 13.96 -3.46 7.97
N GLU A 71 13.41 -2.25 7.98
CA GLU A 71 12.71 -1.68 9.13
C GLU A 71 11.18 -1.78 9.01
N LEU A 72 10.68 -2.04 7.79
CA LEU A 72 9.27 -2.22 7.50
C LEU A 72 9.10 -3.07 6.23
N VAL A 73 8.16 -4.01 6.26
CA VAL A 73 7.74 -4.79 5.10
C VAL A 73 6.30 -4.45 4.73
N ILE A 74 6.06 -4.19 3.45
CA ILE A 74 4.72 -3.86 2.92
C ILE A 74 4.37 -4.82 1.78
N PRO A 75 3.59 -5.88 2.03
CA PRO A 75 3.06 -6.71 0.96
C PRO A 75 1.94 -6.02 0.19
N SER A 76 1.93 -6.23 -1.13
CA SER A 76 0.75 -5.98 -1.96
C SER A 76 -0.42 -6.90 -1.53
N PRO A 77 -1.70 -6.48 -1.71
CA PRO A 77 -2.86 -7.25 -1.26
C PRO A 77 -2.96 -8.70 -1.80
N GLY A 78 -2.34 -8.99 -2.94
CA GLY A 78 -2.33 -10.34 -3.52
C GLY A 78 -1.27 -11.28 -2.94
N VAL A 79 -0.39 -10.79 -2.05
CA VAL A 79 0.62 -11.61 -1.38
C VAL A 79 -0.03 -12.28 -0.16
N PRO A 80 -0.05 -13.62 -0.07
CA PRO A 80 -0.64 -14.31 1.07
C PRO A 80 0.02 -13.92 2.39
N ALA A 81 -0.80 -13.61 3.40
CA ALA A 81 -0.34 -13.21 4.73
C ALA A 81 0.52 -14.30 5.41
N ASP A 82 0.34 -15.56 5.02
CA ASP A 82 1.07 -16.74 5.49
C ASP A 82 2.25 -17.15 4.59
N SER A 83 2.63 -16.32 3.61
CA SER A 83 3.80 -16.57 2.78
C SER A 83 5.09 -16.65 3.62
N GLU A 84 6.04 -17.49 3.17
CA GLU A 84 7.28 -17.76 3.92
C GLU A 84 8.11 -16.50 4.15
N ILE A 85 8.13 -15.55 3.20
CA ILE A 85 8.82 -14.27 3.36
C ILE A 85 8.20 -13.40 4.46
N LEU A 86 6.87 -13.38 4.60
CA LEU A 86 6.19 -12.62 5.65
C LEU A 86 6.31 -13.31 7.01
N LYS A 87 6.28 -14.64 7.06
CA LYS A 87 6.60 -15.40 8.28
C LYS A 87 8.02 -15.10 8.76
N ALA A 88 8.99 -15.10 7.84
CA ALA A 88 10.39 -14.77 8.15
C ALA A 88 10.53 -13.32 8.66
N ALA A 89 9.85 -12.35 8.03
CA ALA A 89 9.85 -10.96 8.49
C ALA A 89 9.32 -10.83 9.93
N ARG A 90 8.17 -11.47 10.23
CA ARG A 90 7.60 -11.49 11.58
C ARG A 90 8.51 -12.19 12.59
N ALA A 91 9.17 -13.29 12.21
CA ALA A 91 10.12 -13.99 13.07
C ALA A 91 11.36 -13.14 13.42
N GLN A 92 11.72 -12.19 12.56
CA GLN A 92 12.77 -11.19 12.81
C GLN A 92 12.25 -9.93 13.52
N ASN A 93 10.97 -9.91 13.93
CA ASN A 93 10.28 -8.75 14.53
C ASN A 93 10.25 -7.51 13.62
N ILE A 94 10.32 -7.69 12.30
CA ILE A 94 10.13 -6.60 11.35
C ILE A 94 8.62 -6.35 11.20
N PRO A 95 8.13 -5.11 11.40
CA PRO A 95 6.74 -4.77 11.18
C PRO A 95 6.30 -5.13 9.76
N VAL A 96 5.10 -5.71 9.65
CA VAL A 96 4.46 -6.04 8.37
C VAL A 96 3.14 -5.28 8.29
N TRP A 97 3.07 -4.28 7.42
CA TRP A 97 1.89 -3.44 7.26
C TRP A 97 1.27 -3.60 5.89
N SER A 98 -0.05 -3.55 5.79
CA SER A 98 -0.69 -3.32 4.50
C SER A 98 -0.44 -1.88 4.02
N GLU A 99 -0.66 -1.66 2.73
CA GLU A 99 -0.67 -0.31 2.18
C GLU A 99 -1.75 0.58 2.82
N ILE A 100 -2.83 0.00 3.37
CA ILE A 100 -3.89 0.73 4.07
C ILE A 100 -3.38 1.32 5.39
N GLU A 101 -2.67 0.52 6.19
CA GLU A 101 -2.04 0.97 7.43
C GLU A 101 -1.01 2.08 7.17
N LEU A 102 -0.20 1.92 6.11
CA LEU A 102 0.73 2.99 5.73
C LEU A 102 -0.03 4.26 5.34
N ALA A 103 -1.05 4.16 4.48
CA ALA A 103 -1.77 5.32 3.99
C ALA A 103 -2.47 6.10 5.12
N ASP A 104 -3.12 5.40 6.05
CA ASP A 104 -3.83 6.02 7.18
C ASP A 104 -2.93 6.93 8.03
N ARG A 105 -1.67 6.54 8.25
CA ARG A 105 -0.69 7.35 8.99
C ARG A 105 -0.34 8.69 8.35
N PHE A 106 -0.70 8.88 7.08
CA PHE A 106 -0.43 10.10 6.30
C PHE A 106 -1.70 10.78 5.78
N LEU A 107 -2.88 10.15 5.90
CA LEU A 107 -4.14 10.74 5.48
C LEU A 107 -4.50 11.93 6.39
N ASN A 108 -5.04 12.98 5.78
CA ASN A 108 -5.68 14.08 6.49
C ASN A 108 -7.21 14.00 6.33
N GLY A 109 -7.92 14.64 7.25
CA GLY A 109 -9.38 14.68 7.24
C GLY A 109 -10.01 13.40 7.79
N ARG A 110 -11.11 12.95 7.17
CA ARG A 110 -11.90 11.81 7.64
C ARG A 110 -11.77 10.62 6.69
N LEU A 111 -11.60 9.43 7.24
CA LEU A 111 -11.63 8.18 6.50
C LEU A 111 -12.91 7.38 6.81
N ILE A 112 -13.58 6.88 5.77
CA ILE A 112 -14.71 5.97 5.86
C ILE A 112 -14.31 4.66 5.18
N GLY A 113 -14.08 3.60 5.97
CA GLY A 113 -13.74 2.27 5.46
C GLY A 113 -14.96 1.38 5.28
N ILE A 114 -15.08 0.75 4.11
CA ILE A 114 -16.16 -0.19 3.78
C ILE A 114 -15.54 -1.57 3.50
N THR A 115 -15.91 -2.56 4.30
CA THR A 115 -15.53 -3.97 4.11
C THR A 115 -16.76 -4.89 4.11
N GLY A 116 -16.55 -6.18 3.90
CA GLY A 116 -17.58 -7.21 3.88
C GLY A 116 -17.46 -8.17 2.70
N SER A 117 -18.19 -9.28 2.74
CA SER A 117 -18.12 -10.30 1.67
C SER A 117 -18.72 -9.78 0.36
N ASN A 118 -19.85 -9.08 0.42
CA ASN A 118 -20.61 -8.59 -0.74
C ASN A 118 -21.05 -7.14 -0.56
N GLY A 119 -21.36 -6.45 -1.65
CA GLY A 119 -21.92 -5.09 -1.63
C GLY A 119 -20.92 -3.97 -1.40
N LYS A 120 -19.66 -4.28 -1.04
CA LYS A 120 -18.58 -3.30 -0.81
C LYS A 120 -18.52 -2.20 -1.87
N THR A 121 -18.37 -2.58 -3.15
CA THR A 121 -18.18 -1.62 -4.25
C THR A 121 -19.40 -0.72 -4.44
N THR A 122 -20.61 -1.29 -4.40
CA THR A 122 -21.85 -0.53 -4.51
C THR A 122 -22.01 0.44 -3.35
N THR A 123 -21.80 -0.03 -2.11
CA THR A 123 -21.92 0.81 -0.91
C THR A 123 -20.87 1.92 -0.87
N THR A 124 -19.62 1.60 -1.21
CA THR A 124 -18.51 2.58 -1.24
C THR A 124 -18.81 3.66 -2.27
N SER A 125 -19.25 3.27 -3.48
CA SER A 125 -19.61 4.20 -4.55
C SER A 125 -20.85 5.04 -4.20
N LEU A 126 -21.85 4.45 -3.55
CA LEU A 126 -23.06 5.17 -3.13
C LEU A 126 -22.76 6.22 -2.05
N ILE A 127 -21.93 5.88 -1.06
CA ILE A 127 -21.50 6.82 -0.01
C ILE A 127 -20.74 7.99 -0.64
N GLU A 128 -19.79 7.71 -1.52
CA GLU A 128 -19.06 8.76 -2.24
C GLU A 128 -20.00 9.66 -3.05
N HIS A 129 -20.96 9.07 -3.76
CA HIS A 129 -21.93 9.83 -4.55
C HIS A 129 -22.77 10.76 -3.69
N ILE A 130 -23.26 10.28 -2.54
CA ILE A 130 -24.05 11.10 -1.60
C ILE A 130 -23.22 12.25 -1.04
N LEU A 131 -21.98 11.97 -0.61
CA LEU A 131 -21.09 12.99 -0.04
C LEU A 131 -20.72 14.07 -1.05
N LYS A 132 -20.38 13.69 -2.29
CA LYS A 132 -20.11 14.64 -3.37
C LYS A 132 -21.30 15.53 -3.68
N ASN A 133 -22.50 14.95 -3.82
CA ASN A 133 -23.72 15.73 -4.06
C ASN A 133 -24.14 16.60 -2.86
N SER A 134 -23.63 16.29 -1.66
CA SER A 134 -23.83 17.08 -0.46
C SER A 134 -22.77 18.17 -0.27
N GLY A 135 -21.85 18.35 -1.24
CA GLY A 135 -20.84 19.40 -1.23
C GLY A 135 -19.55 19.08 -0.48
N PHE A 136 -19.33 17.84 -0.04
CA PHE A 136 -18.08 17.43 0.61
C PHE A 136 -16.95 17.21 -0.40
N ASN A 137 -15.74 17.66 -0.06
CA ASN A 137 -14.53 17.29 -0.80
C ASN A 137 -14.23 15.79 -0.57
N THR A 138 -14.65 14.95 -1.51
CA THR A 138 -14.69 13.50 -1.32
C THR A 138 -13.76 12.78 -2.30
N LEU A 139 -12.91 11.90 -1.78
CA LEU A 139 -12.04 11.02 -2.56
C LEU A 139 -12.50 9.56 -2.43
N LEU A 140 -12.41 8.80 -3.51
CA LEU A 140 -12.70 7.37 -3.55
C LEU A 140 -11.39 6.60 -3.78
N ALA A 141 -11.08 5.63 -2.93
CA ALA A 141 -9.85 4.85 -3.03
C ALA A 141 -9.98 3.45 -2.40
N GLY A 142 -8.85 2.75 -2.28
CA GLY A 142 -8.73 1.42 -1.67
C GLY A 142 -8.77 0.30 -2.71
N ASN A 143 -9.49 -0.78 -2.40
CA ASN A 143 -9.56 -1.99 -3.21
C ASN A 143 -10.33 -1.84 -4.55
N ILE A 144 -10.79 -0.63 -4.88
CA ILE A 144 -11.46 -0.31 -6.14
C ILE A 144 -10.73 0.79 -6.91
N GLY A 145 -10.05 0.39 -7.98
CA GLY A 145 -9.43 1.33 -8.92
C GLY A 145 -8.14 1.96 -8.40
N THR A 146 -8.24 2.87 -7.43
CA THR A 146 -7.12 3.70 -6.96
C THR A 146 -6.63 3.23 -5.59
N PRO A 147 -5.36 2.80 -5.44
CA PRO A 147 -4.77 2.54 -4.12
C PRO A 147 -4.98 3.72 -3.15
N LEU A 148 -5.15 3.44 -1.86
CA LEU A 148 -5.38 4.47 -0.85
C LEU A 148 -4.19 5.44 -0.73
N ILE A 149 -2.98 4.93 -0.89
CA ILE A 149 -1.72 5.67 -0.83
C ILE A 149 -1.61 6.71 -1.96
N ASP A 150 -2.26 6.48 -3.11
CA ASP A 150 -2.24 7.41 -4.26
C ASP A 150 -3.12 8.66 -4.03
N VAL A 151 -3.98 8.65 -3.01
CA VAL A 151 -4.82 9.80 -2.65
C VAL A 151 -4.32 10.59 -1.45
N VAL A 152 -3.34 10.06 -0.71
CA VAL A 152 -2.79 10.68 0.51
C VAL A 152 -2.38 12.14 0.27
N GLU A 153 -1.56 12.40 -0.75
CA GLU A 153 -1.05 13.75 -1.08
C GLU A 153 -2.14 14.73 -1.55
N LYS A 154 -3.37 14.25 -1.80
CA LYS A 154 -4.53 15.06 -2.21
C LYS A 154 -5.45 15.40 -1.03
N THR A 155 -5.22 14.81 0.14
CA THR A 155 -6.08 15.02 1.31
C THR A 155 -5.76 16.31 2.04
N THR A 156 -6.79 16.92 2.61
CA THR A 156 -6.71 18.02 3.57
C THR A 156 -7.60 17.70 4.77
N ASP A 157 -7.55 18.53 5.82
CA ASP A 157 -8.42 18.37 7.00
C ASP A 157 -9.92 18.37 6.69
N GLN A 158 -10.31 18.90 5.53
CA GLN A 158 -11.70 18.94 5.05
C GLN A 158 -12.06 17.80 4.09
N THR A 159 -11.09 16.95 3.73
CA THR A 159 -11.33 15.81 2.84
C THR A 159 -12.05 14.69 3.57
N VAL A 160 -13.00 14.05 2.88
CA VAL A 160 -13.59 12.78 3.28
C VAL A 160 -13.13 11.72 2.28
N THR A 161 -12.29 10.80 2.72
CA THR A 161 -11.85 9.67 1.91
C THR A 161 -12.76 8.48 2.17
N VAL A 162 -13.35 7.93 1.12
CA VAL A 162 -14.16 6.71 1.17
C VAL A 162 -13.32 5.58 0.58
N ALA A 163 -13.02 4.58 1.40
CA ALA A 163 -12.13 3.49 1.04
C ALA A 163 -12.85 2.15 1.03
N GLU A 164 -12.81 1.43 -0.09
CA GLU A 164 -13.14 0.00 -0.08
C GLU A 164 -11.97 -0.80 0.48
N LEU A 165 -12.23 -1.69 1.44
CA LEU A 165 -11.22 -2.48 2.12
C LEU A 165 -11.51 -3.97 1.95
N SER A 166 -10.50 -4.76 1.59
CA SER A 166 -10.57 -6.22 1.60
C SER A 166 -10.14 -6.78 2.96
N SER A 167 -10.55 -8.01 3.28
CA SER A 167 -10.11 -8.71 4.50
C SER A 167 -8.58 -8.85 4.55
N PHE A 168 -7.96 -9.19 3.42
CA PHE A 168 -6.50 -9.36 3.32
C PHE A 168 -5.73 -8.08 3.68
N GLN A 169 -6.25 -6.90 3.28
CA GLN A 169 -5.64 -5.62 3.66
C GLN A 169 -5.81 -5.33 5.16
N LEU A 170 -6.93 -5.74 5.76
CA LEU A 170 -7.23 -5.56 7.18
C LEU A 170 -6.53 -6.56 8.10
N GLU A 171 -5.95 -7.65 7.57
CA GLU A 171 -5.15 -8.60 8.36
C GLU A 171 -3.78 -8.05 8.79
N LEU A 172 -3.30 -6.99 8.12
CA LEU A 172 -1.97 -6.42 8.32
C LEU A 172 -2.04 -4.95 8.75
N ILE A 173 -3.03 -4.60 9.58
CA ILE A 173 -3.16 -3.29 10.21
C ILE A 173 -2.67 -3.33 11.67
N GLU A 174 -2.29 -2.18 12.19
CA GLU A 174 -1.86 -2.00 13.59
C GLU A 174 -2.75 -0.96 14.30
N THR A 175 -2.91 0.22 13.70
CA THR A 175 -3.63 1.35 14.34
C THR A 175 -4.81 1.90 13.55
N PHE A 176 -5.04 1.36 12.34
CA PHE A 176 -6.16 1.68 11.46
C PHE A 176 -7.55 1.59 12.12
#